data_AF-A0A2V9F5D7-F1
#
_entry.id   AF-A0A2V9F5D7-F1
#
_cell.length_a   1.000
_cell.length_b   1.000
_cell.length_c   1.000
_cell.angle_alpha   90.00
_cell.angle_beta   90.00
_cell.angle_gamma   90.00
#
_symmetry.space_group_name_H-M   'P 1'
#
loop_
_entity.id
_entity.type
_entity.pdbx_description
1 polymer ?
#
loop_
_entity_poly.entity_id
_entity_poly.type
_entity_poly.pdbx_seq_one_letter_code
_entity_poly.pdbx_strand_id
1 'polypeptide(L)'
;MAFSSLNGDIDVTFPADLKANLSLKSDRGEIFSDFDVQVQASSPQQIVEDGRGHGGKYLVKIDKAVHATINGGGPELQFTNFNGGIYIRKAGAAR
;
A
#
# COMPACT_ATOMS: atom_id res chain seq x y z
N MET A 1 9.24 3.95 -5.62
CA MET A 1 9.92 4.20 -4.32
C MET A 1 9.24 3.36 -3.25
N ALA A 2 9.93 3.02 -2.15
CA ALA A 2 9.35 2.18 -1.10
C ALA A 2 9.67 2.71 0.30
N PHE A 3 8.69 2.68 1.19
CA PHE A 3 8.78 3.06 2.58
C PHE A 3 8.33 1.89 3.44
N SER A 4 9.15 1.50 4.42
CA SER A 4 8.85 0.36 5.28
C SER A 4 9.20 0.65 6.73
N SER A 5 8.32 0.25 7.64
CA SER A 5 8.59 0.27 9.08
C SER A 5 8.04 -0.99 9.76
N LEU A 6 8.69 -1.37 10.86
CA LEU A 6 8.20 -2.42 11.74
C LEU A 6 7.40 -1.84 12.92
N ASN A 7 7.81 -0.69 13.45
CA ASN A 7 7.16 -0.01 14.56
C ASN A 7 7.17 1.50 14.34
N GLY A 8 6.09 2.16 14.77
CA GLY A 8 5.90 3.60 14.57
C GLY A 8 5.25 3.92 13.24
N ASP A 9 4.90 5.19 13.05
CA ASP A 9 4.11 5.64 11.91
C ASP A 9 4.98 5.96 10.70
N ILE A 10 4.46 5.64 9.51
CA ILE A 10 5.01 6.15 8.24
C ILE A 10 4.25 7.42 7.89
N ASP A 11 4.87 8.59 8.08
CA ASP A 11 4.28 9.89 7.75
C ASP A 11 5.10 10.55 6.63
N VAL A 12 4.50 10.69 5.45
CA VAL A 12 5.17 11.24 4.27
C VAL A 12 4.30 12.30 3.63
N THR A 13 4.88 13.48 3.40
CA THR A 13 4.22 14.60 2.71
C THR A 13 4.72 14.69 1.28
N PHE A 14 3.78 14.76 0.33
CA PHE A 14 4.04 14.91 -1.10
C PHE A 14 3.47 16.22 -1.65
N PRO A 15 4.00 16.74 -2.78
CA PRO A 15 3.42 17.90 -3.45
C PRO A 15 1.96 17.65 -3.89
N ALA A 16 1.18 18.73 -3.97
CA ALA A 16 -0.26 18.66 -4.27
C ALA A 16 -0.58 18.08 -5.66
N ASP A 17 0.34 18.18 -6.62
CA ASP A 17 0.20 17.67 -7.98
C ASP A 17 0.67 16.21 -8.15
N LEU A 18 1.04 15.53 -7.05
CA LEU A 18 1.54 14.15 -7.09
C LEU A 18 0.64 13.27 -7.96
N LYS A 19 1.27 12.55 -8.89
CA LYS A 19 0.68 11.50 -9.72
C LYS A 19 1.37 10.20 -9.38
N ALA A 20 0.65 9.24 -8.82
CA ALA A 20 1.27 8.00 -8.35
C ALA A 20 0.29 6.84 -8.27
N ASN A 21 0.85 5.63 -8.38
CA ASN A 21 0.18 4.41 -7.98
C ASN A 21 0.72 4.00 -6.62
N LEU A 22 -0.18 3.70 -5.69
CA LEU A 22 0.13 3.36 -4.31
C LEU A 22 -0.11 1.87 -4.08
N SER A 23 0.83 1.21 -3.43
CA SER A 23 0.66 -0.12 -2.84
C SER A 23 0.86 0.01 -1.34
N LEU A 24 -0.22 -0.13 -0.58
CA LEU A 24 -0.27 0.19 0.84
C LEU A 24 -0.56 -1.08 1.64
N LYS A 25 0.31 -1.41 2.58
CA LYS A 25 0.13 -2.56 3.46
C LYS A 25 0.36 -2.14 4.90
N SER A 26 -0.64 -2.31 5.75
CA SER A 26 -0.50 -2.18 7.20
C SER A 26 -1.12 -3.38 7.89
N ASP A 27 -0.36 -4.05 8.77
CA ASP A 27 -0.85 -5.24 9.50
C ASP A 27 -1.61 -4.83 10.78
N ARG A 28 -1.03 -3.92 11.57
CA ARG A 28 -1.59 -3.39 12.82
C ARG A 28 -1.54 -1.86 12.84
N GLY A 29 -2.32 -1.27 11.96
CA GLY A 29 -2.52 0.17 11.92
C GLY A 29 -3.46 0.59 10.80
N GLU A 30 -3.75 1.87 10.79
CA GLU A 30 -4.68 2.49 9.86
C GLU A 30 -3.93 3.23 8.75
N ILE A 31 -4.57 3.40 7.60
CA ILE A 31 -4.00 4.07 6.44
C ILE A 31 -4.85 5.32 6.18
N PHE A 32 -4.20 6.49 6.20
CA PHE A 32 -4.80 7.80 5.98
C PHE A 32 -4.15 8.48 4.77
N SER A 33 -4.97 9.18 3.98
CA SER A 33 -4.51 9.94 2.82
C SER A 33 -5.28 11.25 2.70
N ASP A 34 -4.55 12.35 2.53
CA ASP A 34 -5.11 13.68 2.21
C ASP A 34 -5.36 13.87 0.70
N PHE A 35 -4.96 12.90 -0.13
CA PHE A 35 -5.22 12.89 -1.56
C PHE A 35 -6.58 12.26 -1.87
N ASP A 36 -7.23 12.75 -2.92
CA ASP A 36 -8.30 12.02 -3.58
C ASP A 36 -7.69 10.77 -4.24
N VAL A 37 -7.99 9.61 -3.67
CA VAL A 37 -7.44 8.33 -4.11
C VAL A 37 -8.54 7.46 -4.69
N GLN A 38 -8.25 6.86 -5.83
CA GLN A 38 -9.11 5.81 -6.39
C GLN A 38 -8.57 4.47 -5.89
N VAL A 39 -9.25 3.90 -4.88
CA VAL A 39 -8.92 2.57 -4.38
C VAL A 39 -9.33 1.54 -5.43
N GLN A 40 -8.36 0.81 -5.93
CA GLN A 40 -8.59 -0.33 -6.80
C GLN A 40 -8.97 -1.49 -5.88
N ALA A 41 -10.14 -2.09 -6.11
CA ALA A 41 -10.58 -3.23 -5.32
C ALA A 41 -9.48 -4.29 -5.34
N SER A 42 -8.88 -4.57 -4.17
CA SER A 42 -7.81 -5.54 -4.03
C SER A 42 -8.32 -6.89 -4.52
N SER A 43 -7.85 -7.33 -5.68
CA SER A 43 -8.12 -8.67 -6.20
C SER A 43 -7.73 -9.68 -5.13
N PRO A 44 -8.63 -10.57 -4.68
CA PRO A 44 -8.24 -11.61 -3.75
C PRO A 44 -7.22 -12.53 -4.44
N GLN A 45 -6.02 -12.58 -3.85
CA GLN A 45 -5.04 -13.66 -3.92
C GLN A 45 -4.47 -13.99 -5.31
N GLN A 46 -3.24 -13.54 -5.56
CA GLN A 46 -2.39 -14.19 -6.56
C GLN A 46 -1.97 -15.57 -6.00
N ILE A 47 -2.57 -16.63 -6.53
CA ILE A 47 -2.11 -18.00 -6.32
C ILE A 47 -0.78 -18.12 -7.06
N VAL A 48 0.33 -18.18 -6.32
CA VAL A 48 1.62 -18.55 -6.91
C VAL A 48 1.69 -20.08 -6.90
N GLU A 49 1.52 -20.69 -8.07
CA GLU A 49 1.80 -22.12 -8.25
C GLU A 49 3.31 -22.35 -8.13
N ASP A 50 3.74 -22.91 -7.01
CA ASP A 50 5.09 -23.43 -6.88
C ASP A 50 5.16 -24.77 -7.63
N GLY A 51 5.76 -24.75 -8.83
CA GLY A 51 5.88 -25.90 -9.74
C GLY A 51 6.80 -27.02 -9.25
N ARG A 52 6.88 -27.28 -7.94
CA ARG A 52 7.62 -28.42 -7.37
C ARG A 52 6.65 -29.54 -7.01
N GLY A 53 6.60 -30.54 -7.89
CA GLY A 53 5.61 -31.60 -7.98
C GLY A 53 5.52 -32.60 -6.83
N HIS A 54 5.39 -32.19 -5.57
CA HIS A 54 5.03 -33.09 -4.47
C HIS A 54 4.14 -32.41 -3.40
N GLY A 55 2.85 -32.76 -3.40
CA GLY A 55 2.06 -32.84 -2.16
C GLY A 55 1.60 -31.54 -1.50
N GLY A 56 0.60 -30.87 -2.10
CA GLY A 56 -0.63 -30.51 -1.37
C GLY A 56 -0.59 -29.44 -0.26
N LYS A 57 0.33 -28.48 -0.25
CA LYS A 57 0.21 -27.28 0.60
C LYS A 57 0.26 -26.00 -0.24
N TYR A 58 -0.92 -25.44 -0.51
CA TYR A 58 -1.07 -24.09 -1.05
C TYR A 58 -0.75 -23.09 0.07
N LEU A 59 0.43 -22.46 0.02
CA LEU A 59 0.74 -21.31 0.88
C LEU A 59 0.04 -20.08 0.30
N VAL A 60 -1.22 -19.92 0.67
CA VAL A 60 -1.99 -18.71 0.36
C VAL A 60 -1.48 -17.60 1.27
N LYS A 61 -0.47 -16.83 0.84
CA LYS A 61 -0.18 -15.54 1.46
C LYS A 61 -1.24 -14.54 0.98
N ILE A 62 -2.27 -14.36 1.80
CA ILE A 62 -3.23 -13.26 1.62
C ILE A 62 -2.52 -11.98 2.04
N ASP A 63 -1.74 -11.41 1.13
CA ASP A 63 -1.17 -10.10 1.29
C ASP A 63 -2.32 -9.09 1.06
N LYS A 64 -2.92 -8.59 2.15
CA LYS A 64 -3.94 -7.52 2.10
C LYS A 64 -3.28 -6.18 1.77
N ALA A 65 -2.66 -6.07 0.60
CA ALA A 65 -2.23 -4.80 0.08
C ALA A 65 -3.44 -4.06 -0.51
N VAL A 66 -3.60 -2.80 -0.12
CA VAL A 66 -4.54 -1.85 -0.73
C VAL A 66 -3.81 -1.17 -1.88
N HIS A 67 -4.37 -1.29 -3.08
CA HIS A 67 -3.86 -0.60 -4.25
C HIS A 67 -4.71 0.63 -4.50
N ALA A 68 -4.08 1.79 -4.69
CA ALA A 68 -4.79 3.03 -4.92
C ALA A 68 -4.06 3.90 -5.95
N THR A 69 -4.79 4.80 -6.61
CA THR A 69 -4.24 5.69 -7.63
C THR A 69 -4.53 7.15 -7.28
N ILE A 70 -3.51 8.01 -7.39
CA ILE A 70 -3.60 9.46 -7.21
C ILE A 70 -3.49 10.17 -8.57
N ASN A 71 -4.39 11.11 -8.85
CA ASN A 71 -4.35 12.03 -10.02
C ASN A 71 -4.15 11.34 -11.39
N GLY A 72 -4.73 10.15 -11.59
CA GLY A 72 -4.63 9.38 -12.83
C GLY A 72 -3.42 8.44 -12.93
N GLY A 73 -2.70 8.24 -11.83
CA GLY A 73 -1.60 7.28 -11.74
C GLY A 73 -0.26 7.84 -12.19
N GLY A 74 0.77 7.01 -12.08
CA GLY A 74 2.14 7.44 -12.34
C GLY A 74 3.16 6.47 -11.74
N PRO A 75 4.33 6.95 -11.29
CA PRO A 75 5.31 6.10 -10.62
C PRO A 75 4.71 5.35 -9.43
N GLU A 76 5.21 4.14 -9.20
CA GLU A 76 4.76 3.30 -8.10
C GLU A 76 5.45 3.67 -6.78
N LEU A 77 4.63 3.84 -5.74
CA LEU A 77 5.02 4.08 -4.37
C LEU A 77 4.48 2.97 -3.48
N GLN A 78 5.37 2.30 -2.75
CA GLN A 78 5.01 1.22 -1.85
C GLN A 78 5.20 1.65 -0.40
N PHE A 79 4.23 1.31 0.45
CA PHE A 79 4.26 1.60 1.88
C PHE A 79 3.91 0.31 2.64
N THR A 80 4.81 -0.14 3.50
CA THR A 80 4.60 -1.33 4.33
C THR A 80 4.85 -1.00 5.80
N ASN A 81 3.82 -1.10 6.63
CA ASN A 81 3.95 -0.99 8.08
C ASN A 81 3.44 -2.25 8.77
N PHE A 82 4.03 -2.57 9.93
CA PHE A 82 3.57 -3.67 10.77
C PHE A 82 2.83 -3.17 12.01
N ASN A 83 3.41 -2.24 12.77
CA ASN A 83 2.81 -1.71 14.00
C ASN A 83 2.87 -0.18 14.02
N GLY A 84 1.81 0.45 13.51
CA GLY A 84 1.70 1.90 13.35
C GLY A 84 0.89 2.30 12.12
N GLY A 85 0.52 3.57 12.05
CA GLY A 85 -0.26 4.11 10.93
C GLY A 85 0.59 4.39 9.68
N ILE A 86 -0.08 4.59 8.56
CA ILE A 86 0.50 5.14 7.32
C ILE A 86 -0.27 6.41 6.98
N TYR A 87 0.44 7.53 6.87
CA TYR A 87 -0.13 8.86 6.59
C TYR A 87 0.50 9.41 5.32
N ILE A 88 -0.33 9.57 4.29
CA ILE A 88 0.05 10.14 3.00
C ILE A 88 -0.51 11.55 2.91
N ARG A 89 0.34 12.53 3.17
CA ARG A 89 -0.08 13.92 3.31
C ARG A 89 0.09 14.72 2.04
N LYS A 90 -0.86 15.61 1.80
CA LYS A 90 -0.83 16.56 0.68
C LYS A 90 -0.24 17.88 1.17
N ALA A 91 0.89 18.30 0.60
CA ALA A 91 1.51 19.58 0.91
C ALA A 91 0.52 20.73 0.64
N GLY A 92 0.35 21.60 1.64
CA GLY A 92 -0.54 22.75 1.55
C GLY A 92 -2.02 22.46 1.84
N ALA A 93 -2.39 21.23 2.22
CA ALA A 93 -3.71 20.99 2.81
C ALA A 93 -3.85 21.73 4.15
N ALA A 94 -4.97 22.40 4.36
CA ALA A 94 -5.30 23.01 5.64
C ALA A 94 -5.47 21.89 6.68
N ARG A 95 -4.84 22.06 7.85
CA ARG A 95 -4.81 21.10 8.95
C ARG A 95 -6.08 21.14 9.78
#